data_AF-A0A1H4HSI9-F1
#
_entry.id   AF-A0A1H4HSI9-F1
#
_cell.length_a   1.000
_cell.length_b   1.000
_cell.length_c   1.000
_cell.angle_alpha   90.00
_cell.angle_beta   90.00
_cell.angle_gamma   90.00
#
_symmetry.space_group_name_H-M   'P 1'
#
loop_
_entity.id
_entity.type
_entity.pdbx_description
1 polymer ?
#
loop_
_entity_poly.entity_id
_entity_poly.type
_entity_poly.pdbx_seq_one_letter_code
_entity_poly.pdbx_strand_id
1 'polypeptide(L)'
;MISMKLTPAEAKAETMLGDDEEDGGPQYPYGLTICLDDDLFAKLGLDPANLPKVGAVFYIEAKAEVCSTSQYANQNDTDTSISLQITDMSLSTTDDDAGKPDIANRLYGS
;
A
#
# COMPACT_ATOMS: atom_id res chain seq x y z
N MET A 1 -2.37 -3.83 12.72
CA MET A 1 -1.56 -3.11 11.71
C MET A 1 -0.56 -2.23 12.44
N ILE A 2 0.65 -2.06 11.90
CA ILE A 2 1.69 -1.17 12.46
C ILE A 2 1.72 0.09 11.59
N SER A 3 1.81 1.27 12.21
CA SER A 3 1.93 2.53 11.47
C SER A 3 3.34 2.70 10.95
N MET A 4 3.47 3.00 9.65
CA MET A 4 4.74 3.36 9.00
C MET A 4 4.91 4.89 8.88
N LYS A 5 4.14 5.68 9.64
CA LYS A 5 4.22 7.14 9.60
C LYS A 5 5.58 7.60 10.14
N LEU A 6 6.28 8.44 9.38
CA LEU A 6 7.54 9.04 9.79
C LEU A 6 7.33 9.97 10.98
N THR A 7 8.28 9.97 11.90
CA THR A 7 8.43 11.05 12.88
C THR A 7 8.88 12.34 12.18
N PRO A 8 8.67 13.52 12.79
CA PRO A 8 9.12 14.77 12.21
C PRO A 8 10.63 14.84 11.93
N ALA A 9 11.44 14.10 12.71
CA ALA A 9 12.89 14.05 12.52
C ALA A 9 13.29 13.20 11.30
N GLU A 10 12.65 12.05 11.11
CA GLU A 10 12.91 11.15 9.96
C GLU A 10 12.41 11.78 8.66
N ALA A 11 11.20 12.38 8.69
CA ALA A 11 10.64 13.19 7.62
C ALA A 11 11.64 14.21 7.06
N LYS A 12 12.24 15.00 7.96
CA LYS A 12 13.24 16.01 7.59
C LYS A 12 14.53 15.41 7.01
N ALA A 13 14.90 14.19 7.40
CA ALA A 13 16.09 13.54 6.88
C ALA A 13 15.86 13.03 5.44
N GLU A 14 14.65 12.54 5.13
CA GLU A 14 14.31 11.99 3.81
C GLU A 14 14.03 13.09 2.76
N THR A 15 13.47 14.24 3.16
CA THR A 15 13.11 15.34 2.23
C THR A 15 14.29 16.21 1.77
N MET A 16 15.50 15.99 2.28
CA MET A 16 16.71 16.76 1.94
C MET A 16 17.20 16.61 0.48
N LEU A 17 16.49 15.84 -0.37
CA LEU A 17 16.80 15.60 -1.79
C LEU A 17 15.79 16.22 -2.78
N GLY A 18 14.85 17.05 -2.30
CA GLY A 18 14.00 17.88 -3.15
C GLY A 18 12.54 17.43 -3.19
N ASP A 19 11.74 17.98 -2.28
CA ASP A 19 10.49 18.70 -2.60
C ASP A 19 10.07 19.46 -1.34
N ASP A 20 10.02 20.79 -1.41
CA ASP A 20 9.51 21.68 -0.35
C ASP A 20 7.98 21.79 -0.43
N GLU A 21 7.27 20.66 -0.52
CA GLU A 21 5.82 20.68 -0.34
C GLU A 21 5.52 20.48 1.15
N GLU A 22 5.43 21.62 1.85
CA GLU A 22 4.72 21.77 3.13
C GLU A 22 3.21 21.48 2.96
N ASP A 23 2.84 20.30 2.45
CA ASP A 23 1.48 19.82 2.67
C ASP A 23 1.51 19.10 4.01
N GLY A 24 0.90 19.70 5.04
CA GLY A 24 0.97 19.30 6.45
C GLY A 24 0.37 17.92 6.80
N GLY A 25 0.28 17.03 5.82
CA GLY A 25 -0.16 15.65 5.95
C GLY A 25 0.89 14.71 6.56
N PRO A 26 0.47 13.50 6.97
CA PRO A 26 1.39 12.48 7.45
C PRO A 26 2.36 12.04 6.35
N GLN A 27 3.66 12.06 6.64
CA GLN A 27 4.70 11.55 5.75
C GLN A 27 4.98 10.07 6.02
N TYR A 28 5.30 9.33 4.96
CA TYR A 28 5.60 7.90 4.98
C TYR A 28 6.89 7.64 4.22
N PRO A 29 7.63 6.55 4.53
CA PRO A 29 8.80 6.14 3.75
C PRO A 29 8.50 6.03 2.26
N TYR A 30 9.52 6.30 1.46
CA TYR A 30 9.45 6.12 0.01
C TYR A 30 9.03 4.68 -0.36
N GLY A 31 8.20 4.55 -1.41
CA GLY A 31 7.75 3.26 -1.93
C GLY A 31 6.50 2.67 -1.25
N LEU A 32 5.90 3.36 -0.27
CA LEU A 32 4.62 2.93 0.35
C LEU A 32 3.37 3.52 -0.32
N THR A 33 3.52 4.48 -1.23
CA THR A 33 2.42 5.03 -2.03
C THR A 33 2.33 4.30 -3.35
N ILE A 34 1.18 3.68 -3.61
CA ILE A 34 0.87 3.02 -4.89
C ILE A 34 -0.10 3.87 -5.70
N CYS A 35 0.13 3.94 -7.01
CA CYS A 35 -0.80 4.56 -7.96
C CYS A 35 -1.52 3.44 -8.71
N LEU A 36 -2.85 3.44 -8.67
CA LEU A 36 -3.68 2.51 -9.44
C LEU A 36 -4.21 3.26 -10.67
N ASP A 37 -4.01 2.69 -11.85
CA ASP A 37 -4.59 3.20 -13.10
C ASP A 37 -5.95 2.54 -13.38
N ASP A 38 -6.65 3.03 -14.41
CA ASP A 38 -7.99 2.57 -14.78
C ASP A 38 -8.05 1.03 -14.99
N ASP A 39 -6.98 0.45 -15.54
CA ASP A 39 -6.88 -0.99 -15.80
C ASP A 39 -6.76 -1.79 -14.49
N LEU A 40 -5.97 -1.30 -13.53
CA LEU A 40 -5.84 -1.90 -12.20
C LEU A 40 -7.11 -1.69 -11.37
N PHE A 41 -7.76 -0.53 -11.46
CA PHE A 41 -9.06 -0.28 -10.83
C PHE A 41 -10.09 -1.31 -11.26
N ALA A 42 -10.21 -1.56 -12.56
CA ALA A 42 -11.15 -2.55 -13.11
C ALA A 42 -10.83 -3.98 -12.64
N LYS A 43 -9.54 -4.37 -12.61
CA LYS A 43 -9.12 -5.70 -12.12
C LYS A 43 -9.43 -5.91 -10.64
N LEU A 44 -9.33 -4.86 -9.84
CA LEU A 44 -9.65 -4.87 -8.41
C LEU A 44 -11.17 -4.78 -8.14
N GLY A 45 -12.01 -4.76 -9.18
CA GLY A 45 -13.46 -4.72 -9.06
C GLY A 45 -14.02 -3.37 -8.62
N LEU A 46 -13.23 -2.31 -8.74
CA LEU A 46 -13.65 -0.95 -8.45
C LEU A 46 -14.23 -0.30 -9.71
N ASP A 47 -15.32 0.45 -9.54
CA ASP A 47 -15.98 1.16 -10.63
C ASP A 47 -15.32 2.54 -10.83
N PRO A 48 -14.74 2.83 -12.01
CA PRO A 48 -14.16 4.15 -12.30
C PRO A 48 -15.21 5.28 -12.26
N ALA A 49 -16.50 4.97 -12.39
CA ALA A 49 -17.58 5.96 -12.23
C ALA A 49 -17.87 6.31 -10.75
N ASN A 50 -17.38 5.51 -9.81
CA ASN A 50 -17.58 5.70 -8.37
C ASN A 50 -16.24 5.66 -7.61
N LEU A 51 -15.38 6.61 -7.95
CA LEU A 51 -14.09 6.76 -7.29
C LEU A 51 -14.24 7.11 -5.80
N PRO A 52 -13.45 6.48 -4.92
CA PRO A 52 -13.38 6.84 -3.51
C PRO A 52 -12.97 8.31 -3.34
N LYS A 53 -13.53 8.97 -2.33
CA LYS A 53 -13.16 10.36 -1.99
C LYS A 53 -11.73 10.40 -1.44
N VAL A 54 -11.04 11.53 -1.64
CA VAL A 54 -9.75 11.80 -0.99
C VAL A 54 -9.90 11.63 0.52
N GLY A 55 -8.99 10.88 1.12
CA GLY A 55 -9.01 10.53 2.55
C GLY A 55 -9.82 9.29 2.91
N ALA A 56 -10.47 8.62 1.94
CA ALA A 56 -11.05 7.29 2.17
C ALA A 56 -9.97 6.28 2.56
N VAL A 57 -10.32 5.36 3.45
CA VAL A 57 -9.39 4.34 3.98
C VAL A 57 -9.78 2.98 3.42
N PHE A 58 -8.79 2.27 2.88
CA PHE A 58 -8.89 0.87 2.47
C PHE A 58 -8.00 -0.01 3.32
N TYR A 59 -8.43 -1.25 3.48
CA TYR A 59 -7.56 -2.36 3.83
C TYR A 59 -7.05 -3.01 2.55
N ILE A 60 -5.74 -3.24 2.49
CA ILE A 60 -5.07 -3.89 1.38
C ILE A 60 -4.64 -5.27 1.86
N GLU A 61 -5.06 -6.31 1.18
CA GLU A 61 -4.50 -7.66 1.31
C GLU A 61 -3.76 -7.99 0.01
N ALA A 62 -2.48 -8.36 0.12
CA ALA A 62 -1.63 -8.58 -1.05
C ALA A 62 -0.66 -9.74 -0.86
N LYS A 63 -0.42 -10.48 -1.95
CA LYS A 63 0.70 -11.41 -2.08
C LYS A 63 1.83 -10.70 -2.82
N ALA A 64 3.04 -10.86 -2.32
CA ALA A 64 4.23 -10.29 -2.94
C ALA A 64 5.36 -11.32 -3.05
N GLU A 65 6.18 -11.15 -4.08
CA GLU A 65 7.40 -11.91 -4.30
C GLU A 65 8.63 -11.06 -3.98
N VAL A 66 9.68 -11.69 -3.46
CA VAL A 66 10.96 -11.03 -3.21
C VAL A 66 11.70 -10.88 -4.53
N CYS A 67 11.95 -9.65 -4.95
CA CYS A 67 12.69 -9.34 -6.17
C CYS A 67 14.19 -9.24 -5.95
N SER A 68 14.60 -8.69 -4.80
CA SER A 68 15.99 -8.57 -4.43
C SER A 68 16.14 -8.50 -2.92
N THR A 69 17.31 -8.92 -2.45
CA THR A 69 17.75 -8.70 -1.07
C THR A 69 19.12 -8.04 -1.14
N SER A 70 19.36 -7.06 -0.29
CA SER A 70 20.64 -6.39 -0.18
C SER A 70 21.03 -6.32 1.29
N GLN A 71 22.29 -6.65 1.56
CA GLN A 71 22.89 -6.45 2.87
C GLN A 71 24.25 -5.79 2.63
N TYR A 72 24.41 -4.60 3.18
CA TYR A 72 25.65 -3.85 3.12
C TYR A 72 26.15 -3.61 4.54
N ALA A 73 27.28 -4.20 4.88
CA ALA A 73 27.95 -3.98 6.14
C ALA A 73 29.10 -2.98 5.94
N ASN A 74 29.08 -1.90 6.72
CA ASN A 74 30.21 -0.99 6.87
C ASN A 74 30.86 -1.21 8.25
N GLN A 75 31.87 -0.40 8.59
CA GLN A 75 32.64 -0.57 9.82
C GLN A 75 31.81 -0.38 11.11
N ASN A 76 30.65 0.27 11.02
CA ASN A 76 29.80 0.66 12.16
C ASN A 76 28.43 -0.02 12.14
N ASP A 77 27.83 -0.24 10.97
CA ASP A 77 26.45 -0.72 10.83
C ASP A 77 26.27 -1.67 9.65
N THR A 78 25.21 -2.47 9.71
CA THR A 78 24.75 -3.33 8.63
C THR A 78 23.37 -2.87 8.17
N ASP A 79 23.29 -2.35 6.96
CA ASP A 79 22.05 -1.97 6.31
C ASP A 79 21.47 -3.17 5.56
N THR A 80 20.19 -3.46 5.81
CA THR A 80 19.46 -4.55 5.16
C THR A 80 18.23 -4.00 4.46
N SER A 81 18.03 -4.37 3.19
CA SER A 81 16.83 -4.04 2.44
C SER A 81 16.32 -5.22 1.62
N ILE A 82 15.01 -5.23 1.39
CA ILE A 82 14.31 -6.21 0.57
C ILE A 82 13.40 -5.43 -0.38
N SER A 83 13.43 -5.75 -1.67
CA SER A 83 12.46 -5.24 -2.64
C SER A 83 11.38 -6.29 -2.88
N LEU A 84 10.12 -5.89 -2.79
CA LEU A 84 8.95 -6.75 -2.98
C LEU A 84 8.14 -6.30 -4.20
N GLN A 85 7.72 -7.25 -5.04
CA GLN A 85 6.75 -7.02 -6.11
C GLN A 85 5.41 -7.60 -5.69
N ILE A 86 4.38 -6.76 -5.68
CA ILE A 86 3.01 -7.22 -5.45
C ILE A 86 2.55 -7.97 -6.71
N THR A 87 2.10 -9.22 -6.54
CA THR A 87 1.63 -10.10 -7.63
C THR A 87 0.12 -10.25 -7.63
N ASP A 88 -0.48 -10.23 -6.45
CA ASP A 88 -1.93 -10.37 -6.24
C ASP A 88 -2.35 -9.38 -5.16
N MET A 89 -3.49 -8.72 -5.34
CA MET A 89 -3.99 -7.69 -4.43
C MET A 89 -5.52 -7.72 -4.36
N SER A 90 -6.06 -7.38 -3.20
CA SER A 90 -7.46 -7.04 -3.00
C SER A 90 -7.59 -5.78 -2.12
N LEU A 91 -8.69 -5.06 -2.30
CA LEU A 91 -9.04 -3.87 -1.54
C LEU A 91 -10.39 -4.09 -0.87
N SER A 92 -10.48 -3.78 0.42
CA SER A 92 -11.75 -3.79 1.16
C SER A 92 -11.90 -2.52 1.99
N THR A 93 -13.14 -2.07 2.16
CA THR A 93 -13.45 -0.97 3.08
C THR A 93 -13.84 -1.53 4.44
N THR A 94 -13.78 -0.72 5.50
CA THR A 94 -14.19 -1.14 6.85
C THR A 94 -15.66 -1.55 6.91
N ASP A 95 -16.48 -1.14 5.94
CA ASP A 95 -17.89 -1.52 5.80
C ASP A 95 -18.11 -2.87 5.08
N ASP A 96 -17.09 -3.43 4.39
CA ASP A 96 -17.20 -4.70 3.63
C ASP A 96 -17.14 -5.95 4.53
N ASP A 97 -16.76 -5.83 5.81
CA ASP A 97 -16.86 -6.93 6.79
C ASP A 97 -18.33 -7.23 7.18
N ALA A 98 -19.24 -6.31 6.84
CA ALA A 98 -20.69 -6.48 7.00
C ALA A 98 -21.37 -6.99 5.71
N GLY A 99 -20.80 -8.04 5.11
CA GLY A 99 -21.54 -8.92 4.21
C GLY A 99 -21.54 -8.54 2.73
N LYS A 100 -20.77 -9.28 1.94
CA LYS A 100 -21.15 -9.64 0.57
C LYS A 100 -21.00 -11.15 0.34
N PRO A 101 -21.90 -11.72 -0.48
CA PRO A 101 -22.29 -13.12 -0.41
C PRO A 101 -21.19 -14.03 -0.94
N ASP A 102 -21.01 -15.13 -0.22
CA ASP A 102 -20.20 -16.27 -0.59
C ASP A 102 -20.48 -16.72 -2.05
N ILE A 103 -19.55 -16.38 -2.94
CA ILE A 103 -19.56 -16.80 -4.34
C ILE A 103 -19.53 -18.34 -4.47
N ALA A 104 -19.06 -19.06 -3.44
CA ALA A 104 -19.10 -20.52 -3.41
C ALA A 104 -20.54 -21.05 -3.29
N ASN A 105 -21.43 -20.31 -2.61
CA ASN A 105 -22.84 -20.71 -2.45
C ASN A 105 -23.66 -20.52 -3.75
N ARG A 106 -23.20 -19.66 -4.68
CA ARG A 106 -23.77 -19.53 -6.03
C ARG A 106 -23.27 -20.58 -7.02
N LEU A 107 -22.09 -21.16 -6.78
CA LEU A 107 -21.48 -22.17 -7.66
C LEU A 107 -21.81 -23.61 -7.23
N TYR A 108 -22.09 -23.86 -5.95
CA TYR A 108 -22.27 -25.21 -5.40
C TYR A 108 -23.58 -25.43 -4.60
N GLY A 109 -24.48 -24.45 -4.53
CA GLY A 109 -25.76 -24.58 -3.82
C GLY A 109 -26.83 -25.31 -4.64
N SER A 110 -27.20 -26.52 -4.18
CA SER A 110 -28.35 -27.34 -4.62
C SER A 110 -29.61 -26.99 -3.82
#